data_AF-A0A7C6B9Q6-F1
#
_entry.id   AF-A0A7C6B9Q6-F1
#
_cell.length_a   1.000
_cell.length_b   1.000
_cell.length_c   1.000
_cell.angle_alpha   90.00
_cell.angle_beta   90.00
_cell.angle_gamma   90.00
#
_symmetry.space_group_name_H-M   'P 1'
#
loop_
_entity.id
_entity.type
_entity.pdbx_description
1 polymer ?
#
loop_
_entity_poly.entity_id
_entity_poly.type
_entity_poly.pdbx_seq_one_letter_code
_entity_poly.pdbx_strand_id
1 'polypeptide(L)' 'MRVEEIEERTIYGITTRTKNLDEMNPQTAKIGSIWQKFDETVDVDYKGGERVYGVYYNYESDANGKFD' A
#
# COMPACT_ATOMS: atom_id res chain seq x y z
N MET A 1 -8.57 8.69 -21.07
CA MET A 1 -9.04 7.93 -19.89
C MET A 1 -9.52 6.58 -20.39
N ARG A 2 -8.98 5.47 -19.86
CA ARG A 2 -9.40 4.11 -20.21
C ARG A 2 -10.11 3.53 -18.98
N VAL A 3 -11.29 2.95 -19.20
CA VAL A 3 -12.08 2.30 -18.15
C VAL A 3 -12.12 0.82 -18.48
N GLU A 4 -11.73 -0.01 -17.51
CA GLU A 4 -11.72 -1.47 -17.65
C GLU A 4 -12.35 -2.09 -16.42
N GLU A 5 -12.98 -3.25 -16.60
CA GLU A 5 -13.45 -4.08 -15.51
C GLU A 5 -12.32 -4.97 -15.02
N ILE A 6 -12.16 -5.07 -13.70
CA ILE A 6 -11.12 -5.86 -13.06
C ILE A 6 -11.80 -6.85 -12.12
N GLU A 7 -11.38 -8.11 -12.16
CA GLU A 7 -11.86 -9.15 -11.26
C GLU A 7 -11.42 -8.89 -9.81
N GLU A 8 -12.28 -9.19 -8.85
CA GLU A 8 -11.97 -9.10 -7.42
C GLU A 8 -10.82 -10.04 -7.04
N ARG A 9 -9.92 -9.57 -6.17
CA ARG A 9 -8.81 -10.36 -5.64
C ARG A 9 -8.62 -10.09 -4.16
N THR A 10 -8.31 -11.15 -3.40
CA THR A 10 -7.88 -11.03 -2.01
C THR A 10 -6.39 -10.77 -1.95
N ILE A 11 -5.98 -9.77 -1.17
CA ILE A 11 -4.57 -9.41 -0.93
C ILE A 11 -4.29 -9.54 0.55
N TYR A 12 -3.16 -10.16 0.89
CA TYR A 12 -2.66 -10.29 2.25
C TYR A 12 -1.34 -9.54 2.37
N GLY A 13 -1.13 -8.86 3.48
CA GLY A 13 0.09 -8.08 3.69
C GLY A 13 0.10 -7.37 5.04
N ILE A 14 1.02 -6.43 5.16
CA ILE A 14 1.16 -5.55 6.31
C ILE A 14 0.47 -4.21 6.03
N THR A 15 -0.07 -3.59 7.07
CA THR A 15 -0.83 -2.32 6.97
C THR A 15 -0.26 -1.27 7.92
N THR A 16 -0.32 0.00 7.52
CA THR A 16 -0.04 1.15 8.39
C THR A 16 -0.98 2.28 8.06
N ARG A 17 -1.44 3.02 9.07
CA ARG A 17 -2.32 4.18 8.85
C ARG A 17 -1.52 5.47 8.74
N THR A 18 -1.71 6.22 7.66
CA THR A 18 -1.03 7.48 7.38
C THR A 18 -1.95 8.48 6.66
N LYS A 19 -1.45 9.65 6.28
CA LYS A 19 -2.13 10.65 5.45
C LYS A 19 -1.13 11.34 4.54
N ASN A 20 -1.59 11.93 3.44
CA ASN A 20 -0.73 12.58 2.45
C ASN A 20 0.24 13.61 3.06
N LEU A 21 -0.22 14.41 4.03
CA LEU A 21 0.63 15.41 4.69
C LEU A 21 1.82 14.79 5.43
N ASP A 22 1.63 13.62 6.06
CA ASP A 22 2.70 12.94 6.81
C ASP A 22 3.71 12.30 5.85
N GLU A 23 3.24 11.80 4.70
CA GLU A 23 4.09 11.18 3.67
C GLU A 23 4.92 12.20 2.87
N MET A 24 4.50 13.47 2.80
CA MET A 24 5.27 14.55 2.16
C MET A 24 6.50 14.98 2.97
N ASN A 25 6.57 14.64 4.27
CA ASN A 25 7.71 14.93 5.12
C ASN A 25 8.52 13.64 5.38
N PRO A 26 9.78 13.56 4.93
CA PRO A 26 10.62 12.37 5.11
C PRO A 26 10.79 11.90 6.56
N GLN A 27 10.62 12.79 7.55
CA GLN A 27 10.73 12.43 8.97
C GLN A 27 9.48 11.75 9.53
N THR A 28 8.32 11.92 8.87
CA THR A 28 7.04 11.35 9.32
C THR A 28 6.46 10.32 8.36
N ALA A 29 7.03 10.20 7.16
CA ALA A 29 6.61 9.27 6.13
C ALA A 29 6.71 7.82 6.61
N LYS A 30 5.68 7.02 6.32
CA LYS A 30 5.57 5.61 6.72
C LYS A 30 5.59 4.65 5.54
N ILE A 31 5.25 5.10 4.33
CA ILE A 31 5.15 4.24 3.15
C ILE A 31 6.50 3.59 2.85
N GLY A 32 7.60 4.34 2.87
CA GLY A 32 8.93 3.77 2.62
C GLY A 32 9.30 2.69 3.64
N SER A 33 9.05 2.96 4.93
CA SER A 33 9.37 2.01 6.00
C SER A 33 8.53 0.74 5.97
N ILE A 34 7.26 0.81 5.57
CA ILE A 34 6.43 -0.40 5.43
C ILE A 34 6.89 -1.24 4.23
N TRP A 35 7.28 -0.64 3.11
CA TRP A 35 7.89 -1.37 2.00
C TRP A 35 9.16 -2.10 2.41
N GLN A 36 10.06 -1.42 3.11
CA GLN A 36 11.28 -2.05 3.62
C GLN A 36 10.97 -3.22 4.55
N LYS A 37 10.02 -3.04 5.48
CA LYS A 37 9.59 -4.11 6.38
C LYS A 37 8.99 -5.30 5.62
N PHE A 38 8.22 -5.04 4.57
CA PHE A 38 7.66 -6.10 3.72
C PHE A 38 8.77 -6.92 3.07
N ASP A 39 9.73 -6.26 2.41
CA ASP A 39 10.84 -6.93 1.72
C ASP A 39 11.73 -7.75 2.69
N GLU A 40 11.85 -7.32 3.95
CA GLU A 40 12.61 -8.05 4.98
C GLU A 40 11.84 -9.26 5.56
N THR A 41 10.51 -9.29 5.47
CA THR A 41 9.67 -10.25 6.21
C THR A 41 8.86 -11.20 5.35
N VAL A 42 8.64 -10.86 4.08
CA VAL A 42 7.80 -11.63 3.15
C VAL A 42 8.65 -12.06 1.96
N ASP A 43 8.83 -13.37 1.81
CA ASP A 43 9.40 -13.94 0.59
C ASP A 43 8.33 -13.96 -0.50
N VAL A 44 8.66 -13.45 -1.68
CA VAL A 44 7.73 -13.33 -2.81
C VAL A 44 8.25 -14.16 -3.97
N ASP A 45 7.52 -15.21 -4.34
CA ASP A 45 7.84 -16.04 -5.49
C ASP A 45 7.37 -15.38 -6.79
N TYR A 46 8.14 -14.40 -7.24
CA TYR A 46 7.90 -13.73 -8.52
C TYR A 46 7.91 -14.70 -9.71
N LYS A 47 8.66 -15.81 -9.63
CA LYS A 47 8.73 -16.84 -10.67
C LYS A 47 7.49 -17.73 -10.67
N GLY A 48 6.94 -18.01 -9.50
CA GLY A 48 5.65 -18.66 -9.29
C GLY A 48 4.44 -17.79 -9.66
N GLY A 49 4.66 -16.51 -9.96
CA GLY A 49 3.63 -15.58 -10.43
C GLY A 49 3.09 -14.66 -9.35
N GLU A 50 3.63 -14.69 -8.13
CA GLU A 50 3.25 -13.76 -7.08
C GLU A 50 3.62 -12.32 -7.43
N ARG A 51 2.81 -11.38 -6.96
CA ARG A 51 2.95 -9.96 -7.25
C ARG A 51 2.66 -9.15 -6.00
N VAL A 52 3.42 -8.07 -5.83
CA VAL A 52 3.26 -7.14 -4.71
C VAL A 52 2.46 -5.92 -5.15
N TYR A 53 1.59 -5.45 -4.27
CA TYR A 53 0.70 -4.31 -4.53
C TYR A 53 0.77 -3.32 -3.37
N GLY A 54 0.85 -2.03 -3.69
CA GLY A 54 0.56 -0.96 -2.74
C GLY A 54 -0.93 -0.66 -2.78
N VAL A 55 -1.66 -1.11 -1.76
CA VAL A 55 -3.12 -0.94 -1.67
C VAL A 55 -3.41 0.18 -0.69
N TYR A 56 -4.20 1.16 -1.13
CA TYR A 56 -4.69 2.26 -0.30
C TYR A 56 -6.17 2.07 -0.06
N TYR A 57 -6.59 1.99 1.19
CA TYR A 57 -7.97 1.66 1.54
C TYR A 57 -8.40 2.30 2.86
N ASN A 58 -9.66 2.06 3.25
CA ASN A 58 -10.24 2.53 4.52
C ASN A 58 -10.04 4.04 4.77
N TYR A 59 -10.27 4.83 3.72
CA TYR A 59 -10.17 6.28 3.74
C TYR A 59 -11.09 6.87 4.82
N GLU A 60 -10.53 7.73 5.66
CA GLU A 60 -11.28 8.49 6.67
C GLU A 60 -12.28 9.45 6.03
N SER A 61 -11.90 10.07 4.92
CA SER A 61 -12.70 11.07 4.23
C SER A 61 -12.32 11.16 2.74
N ASP A 62 -11.38 12.03 2.41
CA ASP A 62 -10.91 12.36 1.07
C ASP A 62 -9.38 12.31 1.00
N ALA A 63 -8.79 12.95 -0.01
CA ALA A 63 -7.34 13.00 -0.21
C ALA A 63 -6.56 13.63 0.97
N ASN A 64 -7.21 14.33 1.90
CA ASN A 64 -6.58 14.90 3.08
C ASN A 64 -6.77 14.04 4.34
N GLY A 65 -7.69 13.07 4.29
CA GLY A 65 -7.97 12.16 5.38
C GLY A 65 -6.87 11.11 5.55
N LYS A 66 -6.92 10.38 6.67
CA LYS A 66 -6.07 9.21 6.84
C LYS A 66 -6.54 8.06 5.97
N PHE A 67 -5.59 7.23 5.55
CA PHE A 67 -5.83 5.97 4.85
C PHE A 67 -4.91 4.90 5.43
N ASP A 68 -5.31 3.65 5.21
CA ASP A 68 -4.52 2.46 5.47
C ASP A 68 -3.81 1.97 4.20
#